data_AF-A0A1M6XLL2-F1
#
_entry.id   AF-A0A1M6XLL2-F1
#
_cell.length_a   1.000
_cell.length_b   1.000
_cell.length_c   1.000
_cell.angle_alpha   90.00
_cell.angle_beta   90.00
_cell.angle_gamma   90.00
#
_symmetry.space_group_name_H-M   'P 1'
#
loop_
_entity.id
_entity.type
_entity.pdbx_description
1 polymer ?
#
loop_
_entity_poly.entity_id
_entity_poly.type
_entity_poly.pdbx_seq_one_letter_code
_entity_poly.pdbx_strand_id
1 'polypeptide(L)'
;MKKRLICFLMVLAINFVCFPLASFAAESIKSEYSIVKSYDNILENKDKVVDSNTEVNELALENVNENNYSVSSEADSLYSIKNKKGLYKAAFKSKAGKELLSFSQGNANLIISPLNFRSVSGSVYNNTITYENIYPDTSIKYTLERSWLKEDIIVRKYTGMSDFYFQLNVNNAEYEKKANEEIYFFDPGSDKPLFYIPKPYALDKNGDRCDLVNMELSKEGLLTLSVDPEWMKTAVYPVIIDPTFILLNATFTRSTVAYKQDGTQVSVNNPRFENGKFGQAL
;
A
#
# COMPACT_ATOMS: atom_id res chain seq x y z
N MET A 1 -79.17 27.96 8.02
CA MET A 1 -78.27 27.21 7.12
C MET A 1 -76.85 27.20 7.68
N LYS A 2 -76.40 26.10 8.28
CA LYS A 2 -74.96 25.79 8.50
C LYS A 2 -74.80 24.27 8.40
N LYS A 3 -74.12 23.81 7.34
CA LYS A 3 -73.83 22.40 7.07
C LYS A 3 -72.78 21.90 8.07
N ARG A 4 -73.01 20.73 8.67
CA ARG A 4 -72.02 19.96 9.43
C ARG A 4 -71.23 19.11 8.43
N LEU A 5 -69.91 19.24 8.44
CA LEU A 5 -68.98 18.39 7.69
C LEU A 5 -68.39 17.37 8.67
N ILE A 6 -68.60 16.09 8.37
CA ILE A 6 -68.10 14.94 9.12
C ILE A 6 -66.69 14.62 8.60
N CYS A 7 -65.69 14.67 9.48
CA CYS A 7 -64.33 14.20 9.19
C CYS A 7 -64.27 12.67 9.34
N PHE A 8 -63.71 12.03 8.32
CA PHE A 8 -63.49 10.59 8.23
C PHE A 8 -62.19 10.21 8.96
N LEU A 9 -62.27 9.13 9.73
CA LEU A 9 -61.18 8.42 10.40
C LEU A 9 -60.32 7.69 9.34
N MET A 10 -58.99 7.70 9.46
CA MET A 10 -58.19 6.56 9.00
C MET A 10 -56.92 6.41 9.84
N VAL A 11 -56.94 5.37 10.68
CA VAL A 11 -55.81 4.85 11.46
C VAL A 11 -55.00 3.94 10.55
N LEU A 12 -53.70 4.20 10.37
CA LEU A 12 -52.80 3.32 9.63
C LEU A 12 -52.04 2.43 10.61
N ALA A 13 -52.27 1.12 10.50
CA ALA A 13 -51.65 0.07 11.30
C ALA A 13 -50.18 -0.15 10.88
N ILE A 14 -49.29 -0.22 11.86
CA ILE A 14 -47.88 -0.63 11.69
C ILE A 14 -47.80 -2.14 11.96
N ASN A 15 -47.53 -2.93 10.92
CA ASN A 15 -47.23 -4.35 11.06
C ASN A 15 -45.75 -4.55 11.41
N PHE A 16 -45.48 -5.04 12.61
CA PHE A 16 -44.19 -5.60 12.99
C PHE A 16 -44.08 -7.03 12.44
N VAL A 17 -43.17 -7.25 11.48
CA VAL A 17 -42.77 -8.60 11.05
C VAL A 17 -41.55 -9.02 11.86
N CYS A 18 -41.74 -10.05 12.68
CA CYS A 18 -40.72 -10.71 13.47
C CYS A 18 -39.98 -11.71 12.58
N PHE A 19 -38.66 -11.57 12.39
CA PHE A 19 -37.83 -12.58 11.71
C PHE A 19 -37.17 -13.49 12.75
N PRO A 20 -37.24 -14.84 12.59
CA PRO A 20 -36.60 -15.76 13.52
C PRO A 20 -35.09 -15.86 13.29
N LEU A 21 -34.36 -16.01 14.39
CA LEU A 21 -32.94 -16.33 14.46
C LEU A 21 -32.64 -17.66 13.74
N ALA A 22 -31.82 -17.60 12.68
CA ALA A 22 -31.19 -18.79 12.09
C ALA A 22 -29.75 -18.90 12.61
N SER A 23 -29.51 -19.94 13.39
CA SER A 23 -28.18 -20.43 13.77
C SER A 23 -27.52 -21.05 12.53
N PHE A 24 -26.34 -20.56 12.14
CA PHE A 24 -25.50 -21.23 11.16
C PHE A 24 -24.29 -21.85 11.86
N ALA A 25 -24.27 -23.18 11.88
CA ALA A 25 -23.11 -23.98 12.21
C ALA A 25 -22.05 -23.83 11.11
N ALA A 26 -20.80 -23.56 11.49
CA ALA A 26 -19.66 -23.59 10.60
C ALA A 26 -19.05 -25.00 10.64
N GLU A 27 -19.20 -25.73 9.53
CA GLU A 27 -18.58 -27.04 9.32
C GLU A 27 -17.16 -26.83 8.75
N SER A 28 -16.16 -27.35 9.46
CA SER A 28 -14.75 -27.22 9.08
C SER A 28 -14.39 -28.23 7.99
N ILE A 29 -14.04 -27.75 6.79
CA ILE A 29 -13.45 -28.58 5.74
C ILE A 29 -11.94 -28.69 6.00
N LYS A 30 -11.48 -29.90 6.36
CA LYS A 30 -10.08 -30.31 6.29
C LYS A 30 -9.68 -30.43 4.82
N SER A 31 -8.60 -29.77 4.40
CA SER A 31 -7.85 -30.21 3.23
C SER A 31 -6.59 -30.94 3.67
N GLU A 32 -6.57 -32.24 3.39
CA GLU A 32 -5.34 -33.03 3.30
C GLU A 32 -4.57 -32.59 2.05
N TYR A 33 -3.29 -32.28 2.20
CA TYR A 33 -2.34 -32.48 1.12
C TYR A 33 -1.06 -33.08 1.68
N SER A 34 -0.71 -34.24 1.14
CA SER A 34 0.49 -35.00 1.47
C SER A 34 1.41 -35.04 0.25
N ILE A 35 2.68 -35.41 0.53
CA ILE A 35 3.77 -35.81 -0.39
C ILE A 35 4.42 -34.60 -1.14
N VAL A 36 5.74 -34.41 -1.23
CA VAL A 36 6.86 -35.37 -1.33
C VAL A 36 8.18 -34.79 -0.79
N LYS A 37 8.91 -35.64 -0.04
CA LYS A 37 10.33 -35.52 0.32
C LYS A 37 11.21 -35.66 -0.92
N SER A 38 12.17 -34.76 -1.12
CA SER A 38 13.42 -35.07 -1.82
C SER A 38 14.37 -33.89 -1.61
N TYR A 39 15.45 -34.09 -0.85
CA TYR A 39 16.83 -33.80 -1.24
C TYR A 39 17.74 -34.31 -0.11
N ASP A 40 18.06 -35.60 -0.18
CA ASP A 40 19.26 -36.19 0.41
C ASP A 40 20.37 -36.22 -0.65
N ASN A 41 21.62 -36.16 -0.18
CA ASN A 41 22.91 -36.05 -0.89
C ASN A 41 23.24 -34.60 -1.28
N ILE A 42 24.33 -33.99 -0.83
CA ILE A 42 25.72 -34.45 -0.93
C ILE A 42 26.57 -33.70 0.14
N LEU A 43 27.32 -34.42 0.97
CA LEU A 43 28.79 -34.30 1.12
C LEU A 43 29.28 -35.14 2.31
N GLU A 44 29.74 -36.33 1.97
CA GLU A 44 30.73 -37.05 2.75
C GLU A 44 32.12 -36.58 2.28
N ASN A 45 32.86 -35.88 3.13
CA ASN A 45 34.31 -36.00 3.16
C ASN A 45 34.84 -35.57 4.53
N LYS A 46 35.41 -36.55 5.23
CA LYS A 46 36.10 -36.42 6.50
C LYS A 46 37.53 -35.94 6.24
N ASP A 47 38.01 -35.02 7.08
CA ASP A 47 39.27 -35.13 7.85
C ASP A 47 39.87 -33.75 8.16
N LYS A 48 39.66 -33.25 9.39
CA LYS A 48 40.72 -32.99 10.40
C LYS A 48 40.25 -32.01 11.48
N VAL A 49 40.36 -32.49 12.72
CA VAL A 49 40.20 -31.82 14.00
C VAL A 49 41.36 -30.84 14.24
N VAL A 50 41.07 -29.59 14.65
CA VAL A 50 41.85 -28.77 15.61
C VAL A 50 40.87 -27.84 16.36
N ASP A 51 41.27 -27.48 17.56
CA ASP A 51 40.50 -27.33 18.80
C ASP A 51 39.98 -25.91 19.13
N SER A 52 38.95 -25.92 19.98
CA SER A 52 38.59 -25.00 21.08
C SER A 52 38.34 -23.49 20.87
N ASN A 53 37.17 -23.09 21.37
CA ASN A 53 36.80 -21.77 21.92
C ASN A 53 36.24 -20.71 20.97
N THR A 54 34.96 -20.84 20.62
CA THR A 54 34.07 -19.67 20.60
C THR A 54 32.69 -20.13 21.07
N GLU A 55 32.27 -19.62 22.22
CA GLU A 55 30.92 -19.79 22.76
C GLU A 55 29.90 -19.42 21.68
N VAL A 56 29.21 -20.43 21.15
CA VAL A 56 27.99 -20.20 20.38
C VAL A 56 26.92 -19.92 21.42
N ASN A 57 26.79 -18.65 21.80
CA ASN A 57 25.63 -18.18 22.55
C ASN A 57 24.40 -18.47 21.71
N GLU A 58 23.69 -19.52 22.09
CA GLU A 58 22.37 -19.94 21.63
C GLU A 58 21.36 -18.86 22.02
N LEU A 59 21.40 -17.73 21.31
CA LEU A 59 20.39 -16.69 21.40
C LEU A 59 19.19 -17.15 20.60
N ALA A 60 18.26 -17.77 21.34
CA ALA A 60 16.83 -17.79 21.13
C ALA A 60 16.38 -17.38 19.71
N LEU A 61 16.05 -18.41 18.93
CA LEU A 61 15.09 -18.29 17.84
C LEU A 61 13.76 -17.83 18.44
N GLU A 62 13.61 -16.53 18.67
CA GLU A 62 12.28 -15.92 18.77
C GLU A 62 11.62 -16.15 17.42
N ASN A 63 10.62 -17.03 17.43
CA ASN A 63 9.73 -17.29 16.32
C ASN A 63 9.18 -15.97 15.78
N VAL A 64 9.78 -15.43 14.71
CA VAL A 64 9.19 -14.39 13.87
C VAL A 64 8.11 -15.05 13.02
N ASN A 65 7.09 -15.58 13.69
CA ASN A 65 5.86 -16.06 13.11
C ASN A 65 4.72 -15.45 13.91
N GLU A 66 4.33 -14.23 13.53
CA GLU A 66 2.93 -13.82 13.69
C GLU A 66 2.55 -12.75 12.66
N ASN A 67 1.90 -13.23 11.60
CA ASN A 67 1.15 -12.51 10.58
C ASN A 67 0.11 -11.57 11.21
N ASN A 68 0.47 -10.32 11.50
CA ASN A 68 -0.50 -9.32 11.95
C ASN A 68 -0.23 -7.93 11.36
N TYR A 69 -0.15 -7.86 10.03
CA TYR A 69 -0.21 -6.61 9.24
C TYR A 69 -1.66 -6.17 9.01
N SER A 70 -2.50 -6.29 10.04
CA SER A 70 -3.92 -6.00 9.90
C SER A 70 -4.21 -4.51 10.02
N VAL A 71 -5.13 -4.03 9.21
CA VAL A 71 -5.83 -2.75 9.39
C VAL A 71 -6.84 -2.91 10.54
N SER A 72 -7.01 -1.92 11.40
CA SER A 72 -8.16 -1.86 12.32
C SER A 72 -9.23 -0.95 11.77
N SER A 73 -10.47 -1.44 11.65
CA SER A 73 -11.66 -0.62 11.44
C SER A 73 -12.16 -0.11 12.79
N GLU A 74 -11.97 1.18 13.09
CA GLU A 74 -12.66 1.83 14.21
C GLU A 74 -13.94 2.51 13.70
N ALA A 75 -15.07 2.25 14.35
CA ALA A 75 -16.33 2.90 14.04
C ALA A 75 -16.25 4.40 14.36
N ASP A 76 -16.82 5.24 13.49
CA ASP A 76 -16.99 6.70 13.66
C ASP A 76 -15.72 7.54 13.86
N SER A 77 -14.69 7.27 13.07
CA SER A 77 -13.52 8.14 12.87
C SER A 77 -13.44 8.59 11.42
N LEU A 78 -13.05 9.85 11.18
CA LEU A 78 -12.73 10.39 9.85
C LEU A 78 -11.77 9.46 9.08
N TYR A 79 -10.83 8.85 9.79
CA TYR A 79 -9.94 7.82 9.29
C TYR A 79 -10.25 6.49 9.97
N SER A 80 -11.09 5.67 9.34
CA SER A 80 -11.53 4.40 9.91
C SER A 80 -10.55 3.26 9.64
N ILE A 81 -9.59 3.43 8.73
CA ILE A 81 -8.66 2.38 8.28
C ILE A 81 -7.24 2.85 8.57
N LYS A 82 -6.49 2.16 9.45
CA LYS A 82 -5.13 2.55 9.84
C LYS A 82 -4.21 1.35 10.06
N ASN A 83 -2.89 1.54 9.91
CA ASN A 83 -1.94 0.49 10.30
C ASN A 83 -1.94 0.29 11.82
N LYS A 84 -1.97 -0.98 12.26
CA LYS A 84 -1.89 -1.32 13.70
C LYS A 84 -0.50 -1.15 14.30
N LYS A 85 0.54 -1.37 13.49
CA LYS A 85 1.96 -1.33 13.87
C LYS A 85 2.77 -0.77 12.70
N GLY A 86 3.99 -0.33 12.97
CA GLY A 86 4.91 0.22 11.96
C GLY A 86 5.79 1.32 12.55
N LEU A 87 6.74 1.79 11.75
CA LEU A 87 7.60 2.92 12.10
C LEU A 87 6.98 4.29 11.71
N TYR A 88 5.80 4.26 11.10
CA TYR A 88 4.99 5.41 10.73
C TYR A 88 3.52 5.13 11.05
N LYS A 89 2.67 6.15 10.95
CA LYS A 89 1.21 6.03 11.01
C LYS A 89 0.64 6.39 9.65
N ALA A 90 -0.19 5.53 9.08
CA ALA A 90 -1.03 5.84 7.94
C ALA A 90 -2.48 5.55 8.28
N ALA A 91 -3.36 6.48 7.93
CA ALA A 91 -4.78 6.41 8.20
C ALA A 91 -5.57 6.88 6.96
N PHE A 92 -6.65 6.17 6.64
CA PHE A 92 -7.40 6.31 5.39
C PHE A 92 -8.89 6.51 5.66
N LYS A 93 -9.53 7.32 4.81
CA LYS A 93 -11.00 7.45 4.78
C LYS A 93 -11.61 6.19 4.14
N SER A 94 -12.76 5.73 4.64
CA SER A 94 -13.50 4.61 4.03
C SER A 94 -14.04 4.92 2.64
N LYS A 95 -14.11 6.20 2.25
CA LYS A 95 -14.57 6.65 0.94
C LYS A 95 -13.59 7.67 0.36
N ALA A 96 -13.31 7.54 -0.94
CA ALA A 96 -12.49 8.48 -1.69
C ALA A 96 -13.07 9.89 -1.60
N GLY A 97 -12.19 10.84 -1.30
CA GLY A 97 -12.53 12.19 -0.87
C GLY A 97 -11.30 13.07 -0.73
N LYS A 98 -11.53 14.34 -0.37
CA LYS A 98 -10.46 15.19 0.18
C LYS A 98 -9.90 14.56 1.45
N GLU A 99 -8.62 14.78 1.72
CA GLU A 99 -7.87 14.26 2.88
C GLU A 99 -8.00 12.73 2.97
N LEU A 100 -7.83 12.06 1.83
CA LEU A 100 -8.02 10.61 1.72
C LEU A 100 -7.10 9.84 2.65
N LEU A 101 -5.84 10.28 2.73
CA LEU A 101 -4.74 9.65 3.45
C LEU A 101 -4.10 10.67 4.38
N SER A 102 -3.94 10.31 5.64
CA SER A 102 -3.01 10.95 6.57
C SER A 102 -1.81 10.03 6.79
N PHE A 103 -0.60 10.54 6.55
CA PHE A 103 0.67 9.88 6.81
C PHE A 103 1.43 10.68 7.87
N SER A 104 2.02 10.02 8.86
CA SER A 104 2.82 10.68 9.87
C SER A 104 4.03 9.84 10.29
N GLN A 105 5.18 10.49 10.43
CA GLN A 105 6.40 9.91 10.96
C GLN A 105 7.08 10.97 11.82
N GLY A 106 7.47 10.62 13.05
CA GLY A 106 7.98 11.61 14.00
C GLY A 106 6.95 12.72 14.24
N ASN A 107 7.36 13.97 14.07
CA ASN A 107 6.47 15.13 14.17
C ASN A 107 5.82 15.52 12.83
N ALA A 108 6.35 15.02 11.71
CA ALA A 108 5.85 15.30 10.37
C ALA A 108 4.47 14.68 10.14
N ASN A 109 3.56 15.45 9.55
CA ASN A 109 2.23 15.00 9.15
C ASN A 109 1.88 15.48 7.75
N LEU A 110 1.52 14.54 6.88
CA LEU A 110 1.08 14.77 5.51
C LEU A 110 -0.38 14.35 5.38
N ILE A 111 -1.22 15.27 4.91
CA ILE A 111 -2.58 14.97 4.49
C ILE A 111 -2.62 15.02 2.96
N ILE A 112 -3.07 13.94 2.33
CA ILE A 112 -3.04 13.74 0.88
C ILE A 112 -4.47 13.64 0.37
N SER A 113 -4.79 14.45 -0.63
CA SER A 113 -6.10 14.47 -1.30
C SER A 113 -5.91 14.23 -2.79
N PRO A 114 -6.44 13.15 -3.39
CA PRO A 114 -6.52 13.08 -4.84
C PRO A 114 -7.37 14.25 -5.36
N LEU A 115 -7.05 14.76 -6.55
CA LEU A 115 -7.89 15.71 -7.28
C LEU A 115 -8.64 15.00 -8.40
N ASN A 116 -9.79 15.55 -8.82
CA ASN A 116 -10.65 14.99 -9.89
C ASN A 116 -11.16 13.56 -9.64
N PHE A 117 -11.26 13.14 -8.38
CA PHE A 117 -11.68 11.80 -8.00
C PHE A 117 -13.19 11.59 -8.16
N ARG A 118 -13.56 10.33 -8.41
CA ARG A 118 -14.91 9.81 -8.20
C ARG A 118 -15.03 9.33 -6.75
N SER A 119 -16.16 9.62 -6.12
CA SER A 119 -16.40 9.19 -4.74
C SER A 119 -16.75 7.70 -4.69
N VAL A 120 -15.73 6.87 -4.45
CA VAL A 120 -15.80 5.40 -4.39
C VAL A 120 -15.46 4.89 -3.00
N SER A 121 -15.99 3.75 -2.59
CA SER A 121 -15.63 3.14 -1.30
C SER A 121 -14.27 2.47 -1.39
N GLY A 122 -13.48 2.59 -0.32
CA GLY A 122 -12.26 1.83 -0.12
C GLY A 122 -12.58 0.39 0.29
N SER A 123 -11.95 -0.56 -0.36
CA SER A 123 -12.01 -1.99 0.00
C SER A 123 -10.72 -2.39 0.70
N VAL A 124 -10.82 -3.06 1.85
CA VAL A 124 -9.67 -3.46 2.65
C VAL A 124 -9.46 -4.97 2.53
N TYR A 125 -8.21 -5.37 2.27
CA TYR A 125 -7.79 -6.77 2.27
C TYR A 125 -6.37 -6.88 2.86
N ASN A 126 -6.22 -7.62 3.95
CA ASN A 126 -4.97 -7.72 4.72
C ASN A 126 -4.38 -6.33 5.08
N ASN A 127 -3.21 -6.01 4.54
CA ASN A 127 -2.49 -4.74 4.72
C ASN A 127 -2.72 -3.78 3.55
N THR A 128 -3.74 -4.01 2.72
CA THR A 128 -4.04 -3.18 1.55
C THR A 128 -5.38 -2.49 1.66
N ILE A 129 -5.48 -1.31 1.06
CA ILE A 129 -6.75 -0.62 0.79
C ILE A 129 -6.79 -0.18 -0.66
N THR A 130 -7.89 -0.48 -1.35
CA THR A 130 -8.08 -0.17 -2.78
C THR A 130 -9.31 0.69 -3.01
N TYR A 131 -9.13 1.81 -3.70
CA TYR A 131 -10.18 2.69 -4.21
C TYR A 131 -10.39 2.42 -5.70
N GLU A 132 -11.32 1.50 -5.99
CA GLU A 132 -11.57 1.05 -7.35
C GLU A 132 -12.26 2.12 -8.21
N ASN A 133 -11.76 2.35 -9.42
CA ASN A 133 -12.31 3.35 -10.36
C ASN A 133 -12.40 4.77 -9.77
N ILE A 134 -11.42 5.14 -8.95
CA ILE A 134 -11.31 6.51 -8.43
C ILE A 134 -11.13 7.53 -9.57
N TYR A 135 -10.53 7.12 -10.69
CA TYR A 135 -10.59 7.81 -11.98
C TYR A 135 -11.15 6.88 -13.06
N PRO A 136 -11.47 7.37 -14.29
CA PRO A 136 -11.86 6.50 -15.39
C PRO A 136 -10.84 5.38 -15.58
N ASP A 137 -11.30 4.14 -15.38
CA ASP A 137 -10.50 2.91 -15.55
C ASP A 137 -9.16 2.90 -14.79
N THR A 138 -9.08 3.67 -13.71
CA THR A 138 -7.90 3.77 -12.88
C THR A 138 -8.29 3.63 -11.42
N SER A 139 -7.53 2.81 -10.70
CA SER A 139 -7.69 2.58 -9.27
C SER A 139 -6.44 3.01 -8.53
N ILE A 140 -6.58 3.36 -7.26
CA ILE A 140 -5.43 3.58 -6.37
C ILE A 140 -5.47 2.51 -5.29
N LYS A 141 -4.36 1.79 -5.13
CA LYS A 141 -4.17 0.79 -4.08
C LYS A 141 -3.02 1.21 -3.20
N TYR A 142 -3.23 1.21 -1.89
CA TYR A 142 -2.18 1.40 -0.91
C TYR A 142 -1.83 0.06 -0.27
N THR A 143 -0.54 -0.22 -0.12
CA THR A 143 -0.01 -1.36 0.62
C THR A 143 0.81 -0.86 1.79
N LEU A 144 0.39 -1.19 3.01
CA LEU A 144 1.00 -0.74 4.24
C LEU A 144 2.05 -1.77 4.69
N GLU A 145 3.31 -1.38 4.72
CA GLU A 145 4.42 -2.22 5.18
C GLU A 145 5.06 -1.63 6.44
N ARG A 146 6.04 -2.32 7.04
CA ARG A 146 6.66 -1.84 8.30
C ARG A 146 7.33 -0.47 8.15
N SER A 147 7.95 -0.24 7.00
CA SER A 147 8.88 0.86 6.77
C SER A 147 8.64 1.61 5.46
N TRP A 148 7.57 1.29 4.74
CA TRP A 148 7.13 2.06 3.58
C TRP A 148 5.63 1.96 3.41
N LEU A 149 5.06 3.01 2.82
CA LEU A 149 3.70 3.03 2.32
C LEU A 149 3.76 3.07 0.80
N LYS A 150 3.44 1.95 0.16
CA LYS A 150 3.42 1.86 -1.31
C LYS A 150 2.06 2.27 -1.85
N GLU A 151 2.03 3.16 -2.83
CA GLU A 151 0.84 3.51 -3.61
C GLU A 151 1.01 2.96 -5.03
N ASP A 152 0.02 2.21 -5.51
CA ASP A 152 -0.07 1.75 -6.89
C ASP A 152 -1.23 2.48 -7.57
N ILE A 153 -0.93 3.35 -8.55
CA ILE A 153 -1.92 3.89 -9.47
C ILE A 153 -2.06 2.90 -10.63
N ILE A 154 -3.17 2.16 -10.65
CA ILE A 154 -3.42 1.05 -11.56
C ILE A 154 -4.36 1.49 -12.66
N VAL A 155 -3.80 1.83 -13.83
CA VAL A 155 -4.55 2.18 -15.03
C VAL A 155 -4.88 0.90 -15.78
N ARG A 156 -6.15 0.56 -15.97
CA ARG A 156 -6.59 -0.70 -16.63
C ARG A 156 -6.68 -0.62 -18.15
N LYS A 157 -6.82 0.57 -18.70
CA LYS A 157 -6.76 0.86 -20.15
C LYS A 157 -6.37 2.31 -20.37
N TYR A 158 -5.79 2.59 -21.53
CA TYR A 158 -5.52 3.97 -21.92
C TYR A 158 -6.82 4.78 -22.02
N THR A 159 -6.90 5.88 -21.27
CA THR A 159 -8.05 6.79 -21.24
C THR A 159 -7.71 8.18 -21.77
N GLY A 160 -6.48 8.39 -22.27
CA GLY A 160 -5.94 9.71 -22.58
C GLY A 160 -5.33 10.43 -21.37
N MET A 161 -5.50 9.88 -20.16
CA MET A 161 -4.87 10.41 -18.95
C MET A 161 -3.45 9.88 -18.80
N SER A 162 -2.50 10.79 -18.60
CA SER A 162 -1.11 10.46 -18.21
C SER A 162 -0.65 11.26 -16.98
N ASP A 163 -1.51 12.15 -16.47
CA ASP A 163 -1.25 13.01 -15.32
C ASP A 163 -2.18 12.66 -14.16
N PHE A 164 -1.61 12.61 -12.96
CA PHE A 164 -2.31 12.38 -11.69
C PHE A 164 -1.93 13.47 -10.70
N TYR A 165 -2.93 14.01 -10.02
CA TYR A 165 -2.76 15.20 -9.18
C TYR A 165 -3.22 14.92 -7.75
N PHE A 166 -2.38 15.29 -6.80
CA PHE A 166 -2.64 15.14 -5.38
C PHE A 166 -2.34 16.46 -4.65
N GLN A 167 -3.29 16.94 -3.86
CA GLN A 167 -3.05 18.04 -2.94
C GLN A 167 -2.47 17.49 -1.64
N LEU A 168 -1.24 17.89 -1.34
CA LEU A 168 -0.55 17.63 -0.09
C LEU A 168 -0.73 18.85 0.83
N ASN A 169 -1.05 18.59 2.09
CA ASN A 169 -0.93 19.53 3.18
C ASN A 169 0.13 18.98 4.15
N VAL A 170 1.30 19.61 4.13
CA VAL A 170 2.49 19.21 4.90
C VAL A 170 2.57 20.07 6.15
N ASN A 171 2.55 19.43 7.32
CA ASN A 171 2.64 20.08 8.62
C ASN A 171 3.84 19.54 9.38
N ASN A 172 4.54 20.44 10.09
CA ASN A 172 5.73 20.12 10.89
C ASN A 172 6.80 19.34 10.12
N ALA A 173 6.96 19.63 8.83
CA ALA A 173 8.02 19.10 7.99
C ALA A 173 8.41 20.10 6.92
N GLU A 174 9.69 20.13 6.61
CA GLU A 174 10.22 20.79 5.41
C GLU A 174 10.47 19.72 4.34
N TYR A 175 10.39 20.10 3.07
CA TYR A 175 10.65 19.17 1.97
C TYR A 175 11.59 19.76 0.93
N GLU A 176 12.36 18.90 0.29
CA GLU A 176 13.33 19.28 -0.74
C GLU A 176 13.36 18.21 -1.83
N LYS A 177 13.18 18.64 -3.09
CA LYS A 177 13.45 17.79 -4.26
C LYS A 177 14.95 17.80 -4.55
N LYS A 178 15.59 16.63 -4.50
CA LYS A 178 17.03 16.46 -4.75
C LYS A 178 17.30 16.33 -6.26
N ALA A 179 18.58 16.43 -6.64
CA ALA A 179 19.02 16.34 -8.03
C ALA A 179 18.73 14.98 -8.69
N ASN A 180 18.56 13.92 -7.91
CA ASN A 180 18.15 12.58 -8.36
C ASN A 180 16.62 12.42 -8.46
N GLU A 181 15.88 13.53 -8.39
CA GLU A 181 14.41 13.61 -8.52
C GLU A 181 13.61 12.97 -7.38
N GLU A 182 14.28 12.60 -6.29
CA GLU A 182 13.62 12.17 -5.05
C GLU A 182 13.18 13.39 -4.23
N ILE A 183 12.05 13.26 -3.52
CA ILE A 183 11.56 14.30 -2.61
C ILE A 183 11.77 13.84 -1.17
N TYR A 184 12.63 14.53 -0.43
CA TYR A 184 12.93 14.24 0.96
C TYR A 184 12.12 15.14 1.90
N PHE A 185 11.74 14.60 3.05
CA PHE A 185 11.01 15.30 4.10
C PHE A 185 11.82 15.28 5.41
N PHE A 186 11.90 16.43 6.07
CA PHE A 186 12.77 16.69 7.22
C PHE A 186 11.96 17.25 8.39
N ASP A 187 12.39 16.97 9.62
CA ASP A 187 11.98 17.81 10.75
C ASP A 187 12.47 19.24 10.51
N PRO A 188 11.67 20.29 10.80
CA PRO A 188 12.09 21.67 10.62
C PRO A 188 13.41 21.97 11.35
N GLY A 189 14.40 22.49 10.64
CA GLY A 189 15.73 22.79 11.18
C GLY A 189 16.66 21.57 11.36
N SER A 190 16.30 20.40 10.85
CA SER A 190 17.14 19.19 10.84
C SER A 190 17.62 18.87 9.43
N ASP A 191 18.91 18.55 9.27
CA ASP A 191 19.47 18.03 8.01
C ASP A 191 19.24 16.52 7.83
N LYS A 192 18.68 15.85 8.84
CA LYS A 192 18.37 14.41 8.78
C LYS A 192 16.96 14.21 8.26
N PRO A 193 16.79 13.56 7.09
CA PRO A 193 15.47 13.28 6.58
C PRO A 193 14.76 12.21 7.41
N LEU A 194 13.44 12.33 7.49
CA LEU A 194 12.54 11.40 8.17
C LEU A 194 12.10 10.27 7.22
N PHE A 195 11.73 10.67 6.01
CA PHE A 195 11.29 9.81 4.93
C PHE A 195 11.46 10.53 3.59
N TYR A 196 11.31 9.79 2.51
CA TYR A 196 11.39 10.34 1.16
C TYR A 196 10.44 9.61 0.21
N ILE A 197 10.14 10.25 -0.91
CA ILE A 197 9.45 9.66 -2.05
C ILE A 197 10.50 9.50 -3.16
N PRO A 198 10.81 8.27 -3.60
CA PRO A 198 11.77 8.06 -4.66
C PRO A 198 11.21 8.58 -5.99
N LYS A 199 12.07 8.71 -7.00
CA LYS A 199 11.59 8.93 -8.36
C LYS A 199 10.66 7.75 -8.78
N PRO A 200 9.40 8.03 -9.14
CA PRO A 200 8.49 6.98 -9.58
C PRO A 200 8.86 6.45 -10.96
N TYR A 201 8.32 5.29 -11.31
CA TYR A 201 8.34 4.72 -12.65
C TYR A 201 6.99 4.04 -12.92
N ALA A 202 6.76 3.68 -14.18
CA ALA A 202 5.60 2.90 -14.60
C ALA A 202 6.03 1.51 -15.10
N LEU A 203 5.20 0.49 -14.83
CA LEU A 203 5.32 -0.85 -15.39
C LEU A 203 4.03 -1.21 -16.12
N ASP A 204 4.17 -1.79 -17.30
CA ASP A 204 3.04 -2.37 -18.01
C ASP A 204 2.81 -3.85 -17.60
N LYS A 205 1.79 -4.49 -18.20
CA LYS A 205 1.42 -5.88 -17.92
C LYS A 205 2.51 -6.89 -18.28
N ASN A 206 3.33 -6.60 -19.29
CA ASN A 206 4.45 -7.45 -19.69
C ASN A 206 5.67 -7.25 -18.80
N GLY A 207 5.66 -6.20 -17.96
CA GLY A 207 6.77 -5.80 -17.12
C GLY A 207 7.72 -4.83 -17.83
N ASP A 208 7.32 -4.24 -18.95
CA ASP A 208 8.08 -3.19 -19.63
C ASP A 208 8.04 -1.92 -18.77
N ARG A 209 9.23 -1.34 -18.53
CA ARG A 209 9.43 -0.22 -17.62
C ARG A 209 9.55 1.11 -18.35
N CYS A 210 8.88 2.13 -17.81
CA CYS A 210 9.04 3.52 -18.21
C CYS A 210 9.57 4.36 -17.04
N ASP A 211 10.79 4.88 -17.20
CA ASP A 211 11.43 5.81 -16.26
C ASP A 211 11.13 7.28 -16.56
N LEU A 212 10.38 7.55 -17.64
CA LEU A 212 9.89 8.89 -18.00
C LEU A 212 8.62 9.21 -17.21
N VAL A 213 8.73 9.15 -15.89
CA VAL A 213 7.71 9.60 -14.95
C VAL A 213 8.26 10.79 -14.18
N ASN A 214 7.65 11.95 -14.37
CA ASN A 214 8.00 13.16 -13.65
C ASN A 214 7.15 13.32 -12.39
N MET A 215 7.77 13.78 -11.31
CA MET A 215 7.11 14.07 -10.04
C MET A 215 7.49 15.47 -9.58
N GLU A 216 6.52 16.37 -9.52
CA GLU A 216 6.72 17.77 -9.10
C GLU A 216 5.81 18.12 -7.93
N LEU A 217 6.36 18.78 -6.91
CA LEU A 217 5.62 19.28 -5.75
C LEU A 217 5.73 20.81 -5.71
N SER A 218 4.60 21.50 -5.93
CA SER A 218 4.54 22.97 -5.87
C SER A 218 4.62 23.48 -4.43
N LYS A 219 4.95 24.78 -4.26
CA LYS A 219 4.98 25.44 -2.95
C LYS A 219 3.62 25.41 -2.23
N GLU A 220 2.54 25.44 -3.01
CA GLU A 220 1.17 25.35 -2.55
C GLU A 220 0.73 23.91 -2.22
N GLY A 221 1.64 22.93 -2.38
CA GLY A 221 1.41 21.53 -2.04
C GLY A 221 0.76 20.71 -3.15
N LEU A 222 0.72 21.18 -4.39
CA LEU A 222 0.23 20.36 -5.51
C LEU A 222 1.32 19.40 -5.98
N LEU A 223 1.13 18.10 -5.72
CA LEU A 223 1.93 17.02 -6.28
C LEU A 223 1.35 16.61 -7.64
N THR A 224 2.18 16.67 -8.68
CA THR A 224 1.84 16.26 -10.05
C THR A 224 2.72 15.09 -10.45
N LEU A 225 2.09 13.98 -10.83
CA LEU A 225 2.72 12.78 -11.38
C LEU A 225 2.37 12.65 -12.85
N SER A 226 3.37 12.74 -13.72
CA SER A 226 3.20 12.74 -15.19
C SER A 226 4.00 11.60 -15.81
N VAL A 227 3.31 10.63 -16.41
CA VAL A 227 3.93 9.56 -17.22
C VAL A 227 4.03 10.03 -18.67
N ASP A 228 5.08 9.64 -19.39
CA ASP A 228 5.21 9.92 -20.82
C ASP A 228 3.94 9.48 -21.61
N PRO A 229 3.22 10.41 -22.28
CA PRO A 229 1.97 10.08 -22.95
C PRO A 229 2.12 9.17 -24.16
N GLU A 230 3.25 9.21 -24.87
CA GLU A 230 3.49 8.34 -26.03
C GLU A 230 3.74 6.90 -25.60
N TRP A 231 4.47 6.71 -24.49
CA TRP A 231 4.60 5.41 -23.85
C TRP A 231 3.26 4.89 -23.36
N MET A 232 2.45 5.71 -22.68
CA MET A 232 1.10 5.32 -22.22
C MET A 232 0.19 4.85 -23.36
N LYS A 233 0.27 5.47 -24.55
CA LYS A 233 -0.52 5.03 -25.73
C LYS A 233 -0.17 3.63 -26.23
N THR A 234 1.07 3.19 -26.02
CA THR A 234 1.62 1.96 -26.61
C THR A 234 1.85 0.84 -25.59
N ALA A 235 1.82 1.15 -24.29
CA ALA A 235 1.95 0.20 -23.20
C ALA A 235 0.86 -0.89 -23.20
N VAL A 236 1.21 -2.09 -22.70
CA VAL A 236 0.25 -3.18 -22.53
C VAL A 236 -0.41 -3.09 -21.16
N TYR A 237 -1.71 -2.87 -21.14
CA TYR A 237 -2.43 -2.63 -19.89
C TYR A 237 -2.76 -3.93 -19.09
N PRO A 238 -2.84 -3.87 -17.75
CA PRO A 238 -2.78 -2.66 -16.92
C PRO A 238 -1.36 -2.07 -16.77
N VAL A 239 -1.30 -0.75 -16.62
CA VAL A 239 -0.10 -0.01 -16.24
C VAL A 239 -0.19 0.32 -14.75
N ILE A 240 0.92 0.12 -14.02
CA ILE A 240 1.07 0.43 -12.60
C ILE A 240 2.11 1.53 -12.46
N ILE A 241 1.75 2.64 -11.80
CA ILE A 241 2.64 3.76 -11.48
C ILE A 241 2.83 3.78 -9.96
N ASP A 242 4.09 3.81 -9.49
CA ASP A 242 4.44 3.56 -8.09
C ASP A 242 5.12 4.76 -7.41
N PRO A 243 4.37 5.72 -6.84
CA PRO A 243 4.89 6.58 -5.80
C PRO A 243 4.88 5.84 -4.44
N THR A 244 6.04 5.73 -3.78
CA THR A 244 6.15 5.09 -2.45
C THR A 244 6.73 6.05 -1.42
N PHE A 245 6.20 6.06 -0.19
CA PHE A 245 6.84 6.74 0.94
C PHE A 245 7.79 5.78 1.67
N ILE A 246 9.07 6.10 1.76
CA ILE A 246 10.12 5.22 2.32
C ILE A 246 10.78 5.87 3.54
N LEU A 247 10.94 5.13 4.62
CA LEU A 247 11.71 5.57 5.79
C LEU A 247 13.21 5.25 5.62
N LEU A 248 14.11 6.17 6.00
CA LEU A 248 15.56 5.99 5.80
C LEU A 248 16.21 4.96 6.73
N ASN A 249 15.71 4.82 7.95
CA ASN A 249 16.24 3.84 8.92
C ASN A 249 15.56 2.47 8.78
N ALA A 250 14.94 2.20 7.63
CA ALA A 250 14.37 0.90 7.32
C ALA A 250 15.51 -0.09 7.06
N THR A 251 15.52 -1.20 7.80
CA THR A 251 16.29 -2.38 7.40
C THR A 251 15.40 -3.25 6.53
N PHE A 252 15.69 -3.33 5.24
CA PHE A 252 15.03 -4.22 4.30
C PHE A 252 15.71 -5.59 4.37
N THR A 253 15.08 -6.51 5.09
CA THR A 253 15.52 -7.90 5.14
C THR A 253 14.74 -8.72 4.10
N ARG A 254 15.45 -9.62 3.43
CA ARG A 254 14.88 -10.57 2.47
C ARG A 254 15.39 -11.96 2.81
N SER A 255 14.51 -12.96 2.76
CA SER A 255 14.88 -14.36 3.02
C SER A 255 15.68 -14.97 1.87
N THR A 256 15.65 -14.37 0.68
CA THR A 256 16.32 -14.85 -0.55
C THR A 256 17.01 -13.71 -1.30
N VAL A 257 18.02 -14.04 -2.11
CA VAL A 257 18.67 -13.08 -3.03
C VAL A 257 17.69 -12.70 -4.14
N ALA A 258 17.68 -11.42 -4.52
CA ALA A 258 16.76 -10.89 -5.53
C ALA A 258 17.54 -10.33 -6.72
N TYR A 259 17.00 -10.48 -7.93
CA TYR A 259 17.63 -10.08 -9.19
C TYR A 259 16.69 -9.21 -10.01
N LYS A 260 17.23 -8.14 -10.59
CA LYS A 260 16.53 -7.34 -11.60
C LYS A 260 16.26 -8.17 -12.86
N GLN A 261 15.41 -7.68 -13.75
CA GLN A 261 15.11 -8.36 -15.02
C GLN A 261 16.36 -8.57 -15.89
N ASP A 262 17.31 -7.64 -15.84
CA ASP A 262 18.60 -7.71 -16.55
C ASP A 262 19.58 -8.77 -15.97
N GLY A 263 19.24 -9.39 -14.83
CA GLY A 263 20.06 -10.40 -14.16
C GLY A 263 21.04 -9.84 -13.12
N THR A 264 21.09 -8.52 -12.91
CA THR A 264 21.90 -7.92 -11.85
C THR A 264 21.27 -8.18 -10.47
N GLN A 265 22.10 -8.48 -9.48
CA GLN A 265 21.62 -8.66 -8.11
C GLN A 265 21.17 -7.31 -7.54
N VAL A 266 19.99 -7.29 -6.92
CA VAL A 266 19.51 -6.12 -6.18
C VAL A 266 20.29 -6.02 -4.88
N SER A 267 20.93 -4.88 -4.61
CA SER A 267 21.71 -4.62 -3.40
C SER A 267 20.93 -4.94 -2.12
N VAL A 268 21.67 -5.33 -1.08
CA VAL A 268 21.12 -5.47 0.27
C VAL A 268 20.54 -4.15 0.74
N ASN A 269 19.52 -4.20 1.60
CA ASN A 269 18.84 -3.03 2.11
C ASN A 269 18.14 -2.15 1.05
N ASN A 270 17.88 -2.68 -0.15
CA ASN A 270 17.05 -2.00 -1.14
C ASN A 270 15.59 -2.50 -1.09
N PRO A 271 14.62 -1.57 -1.14
CA PRO A 271 13.20 -1.88 -1.23
C PRO A 271 12.82 -2.67 -2.49
N ARG A 272 11.68 -3.37 -2.36
CA ARG A 272 11.11 -4.32 -3.31
C ARG A 272 10.21 -3.60 -4.33
N PHE A 273 10.78 -3.13 -5.43
CA PHE A 273 10.07 -2.27 -6.39
C PHE A 273 9.88 -2.89 -7.79
N GLU A 274 10.86 -3.58 -8.36
CA GLU A 274 10.75 -4.09 -9.74
C GLU A 274 10.05 -5.47 -9.83
N ASN A 275 9.64 -5.92 -11.03
CA ASN A 275 9.26 -7.33 -11.21
C ASN A 275 10.52 -8.19 -11.35
N GLY A 276 10.66 -9.23 -10.52
CA GLY A 276 11.83 -10.11 -10.53
C GLY A 276 11.79 -11.11 -11.68
N LYS A 277 12.98 -11.47 -12.19
CA LYS A 277 13.15 -12.36 -13.36
C LYS A 277 12.54 -13.77 -13.19
N PHE A 278 12.31 -14.23 -11.96
CA PHE A 278 11.95 -15.63 -11.67
C PHE A 278 10.52 -15.82 -11.16
N GLY A 279 9.61 -14.87 -11.40
CA GLY A 279 8.25 -14.93 -10.83
C GLY A 279 8.22 -14.79 -9.30
N GLN A 280 9.39 -14.60 -8.69
CA GLN A 280 9.53 -14.02 -7.38
C GLN A 280 9.30 -12.53 -7.60
N ALA A 281 8.09 -12.05 -7.31
CA ALA A 281 7.86 -10.61 -7.14
C ALA A 281 8.99 -10.07 -6.26
N LEU A 282 9.67 -8.99 -6.69
CA LEU A 282 10.85 -8.53 -5.96
C LEU A 282 10.51 -8.20 -4.54
#